data_AF-A0A1F7LUL8-F1
#
_entry.id   AF-A0A1F7LUL8-F1
#
_cell.length_a   1.000
_cell.length_b   1.000
_cell.length_c   1.000
_cell.angle_alpha   90.00
_cell.angle_beta   90.00
_cell.angle_gamma   90.00
#
_symmetry.space_group_name_H-M   'P 1'
#
loop_
_entity.id
_entity.type
_entity.pdbx_description
1 polymer ?
#
loop_
_entity_poly.entity_id
_entity_poly.type
_entity_poly.pdbx_seq_one_letter_code
_entity_poly.pdbx_strand_id
1 'polypeptide(L)'
;MSVRKWDLAWAFLDPTVGHEQAGRRPVLVFCNDVIAGPIGLVTVLPLTTWRTGRRVYPTEVLLPSGTAGLPEASLVLAHQVRT
;
A
#
# COMPACT_ATOMS: atom_id res chain seq x y z
N MET A 1 1.36 -17.82 4.01
CA MET A 1 0.76 -17.02 2.92
C MET A 1 1.91 -16.52 2.07
N SER A 2 1.98 -16.83 0.77
CA SER A 2 3.06 -16.30 -0.10
C SER A 2 2.61 -14.93 -0.59
N VAL A 3 2.98 -13.88 0.13
CA VAL A 3 2.86 -12.50 -0.35
C VAL A 3 4.15 -12.19 -1.09
N ARG A 4 4.05 -11.71 -2.33
CA ARG A 4 5.19 -11.40 -3.19
C ARG A 4 5.31 -9.92 -3.45
N LYS A 5 6.51 -9.50 -3.83
CA LYS A 5 6.76 -8.16 -4.33
C LYS A 5 5.78 -7.84 -5.46
N TRP A 6 5.17 -6.66 -5.35
CA TRP A 6 4.14 -6.11 -6.23
C TRP A 6 2.71 -6.64 -6.01
N ASP A 7 2.50 -7.53 -5.05
CA ASP A 7 1.14 -7.90 -4.65
C ASP A 7 0.43 -6.74 -3.95
N LEU A 8 -0.87 -6.60 -4.21
CA LEU A 8 -1.77 -5.81 -3.37
C LEU A 8 -2.39 -6.73 -2.31
N ALA A 9 -2.27 -6.33 -1.04
CA ALA A 9 -2.80 -7.05 0.10
C ALA A 9 -3.64 -6.11 0.98
N TRP A 10 -4.53 -6.67 1.79
CA TRP A 10 -5.22 -5.91 2.83
C TRP A 10 -4.44 -6.02 4.15
N ALA A 11 -4.18 -4.89 4.80
CA ALA A 11 -3.51 -4.84 6.09
C ALA A 11 -4.28 -3.93 7.07
N PHE A 12 -4.14 -4.21 8.36
CA PHE A 12 -4.54 -3.31 9.45
C PHE A 12 -3.30 -2.54 9.89
N LEU A 13 -3.34 -1.21 9.84
CA LEU A 13 -2.18 -0.37 10.15
C LEU A 13 -2.25 0.32 11.53
N ASP A 14 -3.35 0.09 12.26
CA ASP A 14 -3.52 0.62 13.62
C ASP A 14 -2.71 -0.18 14.65
N PRO A 15 -2.22 0.46 15.73
CA PRO A 15 -2.36 1.89 16.03
C PRO A 15 -1.36 2.78 15.26
N THR A 16 -1.71 4.06 15.16
CA THR A 16 -0.90 5.07 14.47
C THR A 16 -0.78 6.35 15.29
N VAL A 17 0.27 7.13 15.04
CA VAL A 17 0.46 8.46 15.64
C VAL A 17 0.46 9.55 14.57
N GLY A 18 -0.28 10.63 14.79
CA GLY A 18 -0.28 11.79 13.91
C GLY A 18 -0.77 11.49 12.50
N HIS A 19 0.11 11.65 11.50
CA HIS A 19 -0.22 11.62 10.07
C HIS A 19 0.14 10.29 9.38
N GLU A 20 0.48 9.26 10.17
CA GLU A 20 0.65 7.90 9.68
C GLU A 20 -0.66 7.37 9.06
N GLN A 21 -0.56 6.51 8.03
CA GLN A 21 -1.75 5.88 7.45
C GLN A 21 -2.32 4.81 8.39
N ALA A 22 -3.60 5.00 8.74
CA ALA A 22 -4.33 4.22 9.73
C ALA A 22 -5.43 3.35 9.10
N GLY A 23 -6.01 2.44 9.89
CA GLY A 23 -7.15 1.62 9.51
C GLY A 23 -6.80 0.36 8.72
N ARG A 24 -7.85 -0.39 8.36
CA ARG A 24 -7.77 -1.50 7.41
C ARG A 24 -7.80 -0.97 5.99
N ARG A 25 -6.73 -1.18 5.21
CA ARG A 25 -6.63 -0.66 3.84
C ARG A 25 -5.77 -1.53 2.93
N PRO A 26 -5.90 -1.39 1.60
CA PRO A 26 -4.98 -2.02 0.68
C PRO A 26 -3.58 -1.43 0.85
N VAL A 27 -2.58 -2.29 0.67
CA VAL A 27 -1.15 -1.97 0.70
C VAL A 27 -0.45 -2.67 -0.46
N LEU A 28 0.56 -2.03 -1.04
CA LEU A 28 1.44 -2.62 -2.05
C LEU A 28 2.66 -3.21 -1.36
N VAL A 29 2.93 -4.47 -1.59
CA VAL A 29 4.12 -5.14 -1.07
C VAL A 29 5.32 -4.74 -1.92
N PHE A 30 6.32 -4.11 -1.31
CA PHE A 30 7.51 -3.61 -2.00
C PHE A 30 8.80 -4.33 -1.57
N CYS A 31 8.75 -5.08 -0.47
CA CYS A 31 9.87 -5.91 0.00
C CYS A 31 10.34 -6.91 -1.07
N ASN A 32 11.62 -7.26 -1.05
CA ASN A 32 12.16 -8.30 -1.91
C ASN A 32 11.75 -9.69 -1.39
N ASP A 33 11.26 -10.56 -2.28
CA ASP A 33 10.85 -11.93 -1.96
C ASP A 33 11.95 -12.76 -1.28
N VAL A 34 13.22 -12.52 -1.62
CA VAL A 34 14.38 -13.17 -1.01
C VAL A 34 14.47 -12.88 0.50
N ILE A 35 14.00 -11.71 0.92
CA ILE A 35 14.05 -11.24 2.31
C ILE A 35 12.74 -11.59 3.04
N ALA A 36 11.60 -11.44 2.36
CA ALA A 36 10.27 -11.62 2.96
C ALA A 36 10.07 -13.02 3.56
N GLY A 37 10.53 -14.07 2.86
CA GLY A 37 10.36 -15.46 3.30
C GLY A 37 11.07 -15.78 4.62
N PRO A 38 12.41 -15.61 4.71
CA PRO A 38 13.17 -15.93 5.91
C PRO A 38 12.82 -15.09 7.15
N ILE A 39 12.51 -13.81 6.95
CA ILE A 39 12.26 -12.87 8.06
C ILE A 39 10.81 -12.92 8.52
N GLY A 40 9.87 -13.30 7.64
CA GLY A 40 8.44 -13.25 7.93
C GLY A 40 7.88 -11.83 8.09
N LEU A 41 8.63 -10.82 7.64
CA LEU A 41 8.27 -9.41 7.64
C LEU A 41 8.27 -8.87 6.21
N VAL A 42 7.36 -7.96 5.91
CA VAL A 42 7.24 -7.33 4.60
C VAL A 42 7.12 -5.82 4.72
N THR A 43 7.95 -5.11 3.98
CA THR A 43 7.77 -3.68 3.74
C THR A 43 6.68 -3.43 2.71
N VAL A 44 5.75 -2.53 3.06
CA VAL A 44 4.57 -2.19 2.27
C VAL A 44 4.41 -0.68 2.09
N LEU A 45 3.73 -0.29 1.02
CA LEU A 45 3.31 1.08 0.74
C LEU A 45 1.78 1.16 0.84
N PRO A 46 1.21 1.95 1.77
CA PRO A 46 -0.23 2.07 1.90
C PRO A 46 -0.90 2.70 0.68
N LEU A 47 -2.14 2.28 0.41
CA LEU A 47 -3.00 2.92 -0.58
C LEU A 47 -4.08 3.78 0.08
N THR A 48 -4.56 4.77 -0.65
CA THR A 48 -5.77 5.55 -0.30
C THR A 48 -6.63 5.77 -1.55
N THR A 49 -7.95 5.85 -1.41
CA THR A 49 -8.83 6.15 -2.55
C THR A 49 -8.48 7.50 -3.16
N TRP A 50 -8.32 7.53 -4.48
CA TRP A 50 -8.22 8.77 -5.24
C TRP A 50 -9.62 9.31 -5.55
N ARG A 51 -9.84 10.59 -5.25
CA ARG A 51 -11.08 11.30 -5.57
C ARG A 51 -10.82 12.29 -6.70
N THR A 52 -11.80 12.47 -7.58
CA THR A 52 -11.73 13.41 -8.71
C THR A 52 -11.28 14.80 -8.25
N GLY A 53 -10.30 15.37 -8.94
CA GLY A 53 -9.74 16.69 -8.62
C GLY A 53 -8.63 16.68 -7.56
N ARG A 54 -8.36 15.54 -6.90
CA ARG A 54 -7.19 15.42 -6.01
C ARG A 54 -5.90 15.43 -6.83
N ARG A 55 -5.00 16.36 -6.51
CA ARG A 55 -3.64 16.38 -7.06
C ARG A 55 -2.91 15.07 -6.75
N VAL A 56 -2.18 14.55 -7.72
CA VAL A 56 -1.22 13.44 -7.54
C VAL A 56 0.16 14.05 -7.31
N TYR A 57 0.80 13.70 -6.21
CA TYR A 57 2.14 14.18 -5.88
C TYR A 57 3.24 13.28 -6.48
N PRO A 58 4.50 13.76 -6.62
CA PRO A 58 5.58 12.97 -7.21
C PRO A 58 5.93 11.68 -6.47
N THR A 59 5.57 11.57 -5.19
CA THR A 59 5.75 10.36 -4.36
C THR A 59 4.52 9.46 -4.36
N GLU A 60 3.57 9.69 -5.26
CA GLU A 60 2.33 8.95 -5.36
C GLU A 60 2.17 8.35 -6.75
N VAL A 61 1.57 7.16 -6.82
CA VAL A 61 1.26 6.48 -8.09
C VAL A 61 -0.23 6.20 -8.13
N LEU A 62 -0.91 6.72 -9.16
CA LEU A 62 -2.33 6.45 -9.39
C LEU A 62 -2.51 5.07 -10.02
N LEU A 63 -3.29 4.23 -9.35
CA LEU A 63 -3.77 2.96 -9.83
C LEU A 63 -5.24 3.10 -10.26
N PRO A 64 -5.60 2.73 -11.50
CA PRO A 64 -6.99 2.69 -11.94
C PRO A 64 -7.83 1.71 -11.09
N SER A 65 -9.15 1.95 -11.04
CA SER A 65 -10.10 0.93 -10.54
C SER A 65 -9.94 -0.39 -11.31
N GLY A 66 -10.16 -1.51 -10.65
CA GLY A 66 -9.96 -2.86 -11.19
C GLY A 66 -8.51 -3.36 -11.12
N THR A 67 -7.52 -2.49 -10.87
CA THR A 67 -6.12 -2.92 -10.68
C THR A 67 -6.03 -3.89 -9.51
N ALA A 68 -5.67 -5.14 -9.79
CA ALA A 68 -5.66 -6.25 -8.82
C ALA A 68 -6.96 -6.36 -7.97
N GLY A 69 -8.11 -6.01 -8.55
CA GLY A 69 -9.41 -6.06 -7.88
C GLY A 69 -9.73 -4.87 -6.96
N LEU A 70 -9.00 -3.76 -7.05
CA LEU A 70 -9.35 -2.53 -6.34
C LEU A 70 -10.74 -2.02 -6.77
N PRO A 71 -11.65 -1.71 -5.83
CA PRO A 71 -13.01 -1.25 -6.17
C PRO A 71 -13.00 0.16 -6.76
N GLU A 72 -12.08 1.01 -6.30
CA GLU A 72 -11.95 2.41 -6.71
C GLU A 72 -10.52 2.70 -7.16
N ALA A 73 -10.35 3.73 -8.01
CA ALA A 73 -9.02 4.25 -8.31
C ALA A 73 -8.35 4.70 -7.01
N SER A 74 -7.08 4.34 -6.85
CA SER A 74 -6.37 4.49 -5.58
C SER A 74 -4.95 5.00 -5.81
N LEU A 75 -4.39 5.69 -4.83
CA LEU A 75 -3.01 6.15 -4.85
C LEU A 75 -2.16 5.27 -3.95
N VAL A 76 -1.05 4.79 -4.48
CA VAL A 76 0.07 4.27 -3.67
C VAL A 76 0.80 5.47 -3.07
N LEU A 77 1.00 5.47 -1.75
CA LEU A 77 1.64 6.57 -1.03
C LEU A 77 3.08 6.19 -0.65
N ALA A 78 4.05 6.45 -1.53
CA ALA A 78 5.44 6.00 -1.31
C ALA A 78 6.11 6.66 -0.08
N HIS A 79 5.62 7.82 0.34
CA HIS A 79 6.10 8.53 1.53
C HIS A 79 5.53 8.00 2.86
N GLN A 80 4.66 6.99 2.83
CA GLN A 80 4.00 6.38 4.01
C GLN A 80 4.45 4.93 4.23
N VAL A 81 5.69 4.60 3.85
CA VAL A 81 6.25 3.24 3.94
C VAL A 81 6.15 2.66 5.37
N ARG A 82 5.79 1.37 5.47
CA ARG A 82 5.70 0.59 6.71
C ARG A 82 6.39 -0.76 6.53
N THR A 83 6.95 -1.32 7.60
CA THR A 83 7.44 -2.71 7.68
C THR A 83 6.68 -3.46 8.76
#